data_AF-A0A5C3FCU8-F1
#
_entry.id   AF-A0A5C3FCU8-F1
#
_cell.length_a   1.000
_cell.length_b   1.000
_cell.length_c   1.000
_cell.angle_alpha   90.00
_cell.angle_beta   90.00
_cell.angle_gamma   90.00
#
_symmetry.space_group_name_H-M   'P 1'
#
loop_
_entity.id
_entity.type
_entity.pdbx_description
1 polymer ?
#
loop_
_entity_poly.entity_id
_entity_poly.type
_entity_poly.pdbx_seq_one_letter_code
_entity_poly.pdbx_strand_id
1 'polypeptide(L)'
;MSSQAPATATTVEEYTSAKSLVNLRKQLKYIVIGSVLTWYFQVPAHLTDALSLGIRTNWEARIAVIALSLLAATLLIFAHVILLPARGHAPDYLRWKEDVHLRSAIPALTLCIIAGFLSLLLTLSPLGAPAPPGSSLSTRLTQAATTAGSNLNSASRGVQQLASEAVKSLGLTSASNPSGSPKLLDSLFSRSPSSASSQSLLDTLHLDSLESLANRLGVSAGRADELSKAFAQLSSRAEDWAQGNVRAIGWTGALLASTGVYLLLFGGVGLLGFLAPDRAALAAGSKKKQF
;
A
#
# COMPACT_ATOMS: atom_id res chain seq x y z
N MET A 1 59.83 -47.61 -12.66
CA MET A 1 58.58 -47.38 -11.91
C MET A 1 58.45 -45.89 -11.68
N SER A 2 57.61 -45.20 -12.45
CA SER A 2 57.32 -43.77 -12.23
C SER A 2 55.81 -43.59 -12.32
N SER A 3 55.20 -43.35 -11.16
CA SER A 3 53.76 -43.23 -10.97
C SER A 3 53.39 -41.75 -11.17
N GLN A 4 52.88 -41.41 -12.35
CA GLN A 4 52.29 -40.09 -12.60
C GLN A 4 50.89 -40.03 -11.96
N ALA A 5 50.74 -39.18 -10.96
CA ALA A 5 49.45 -38.86 -10.36
C ALA A 5 48.63 -37.92 -11.27
N PRO A 6 47.30 -38.08 -11.36
CA PRO A 6 46.46 -37.28 -12.24
C PRO A 6 46.12 -35.91 -11.60
N ALA A 7 46.68 -34.83 -12.15
CA ALA A 7 46.46 -33.45 -11.73
C ALA A 7 45.23 -32.77 -12.40
N THR A 8 44.14 -33.51 -12.61
CA THR A 8 43.03 -33.08 -13.50
C THR A 8 41.68 -32.86 -12.80
N ALA A 9 41.68 -32.58 -11.49
CA ALA A 9 40.44 -32.47 -10.70
C ALA A 9 40.01 -31.03 -10.36
N THR A 10 40.86 -30.02 -10.51
CA THR A 10 40.58 -28.66 -9.99
C THR A 10 39.90 -27.71 -10.98
N THR A 11 39.88 -27.99 -12.28
CA THR A 11 39.35 -27.05 -13.29
C THR A 11 37.83 -27.15 -13.51
N VAL A 12 37.18 -28.23 -13.05
CA VAL A 12 35.74 -28.45 -13.30
C VAL A 12 34.85 -27.68 -12.31
N GLU A 13 35.30 -27.45 -11.07
CA GLU A 13 34.50 -26.75 -10.05
C GLU A 13 34.39 -25.24 -10.30
N GLU A 14 35.41 -24.62 -10.90
CA GLU A 14 35.44 -23.17 -11.13
C GLU A 14 34.40 -22.72 -12.19
N TYR A 15 34.16 -23.55 -13.21
CA TYR A 15 33.25 -23.22 -14.31
C TYR A 15 31.76 -23.26 -13.92
N THR A 16 31.38 -24.14 -12.99
CA THR A 16 30.01 -24.21 -12.46
C THR A 16 29.67 -23.00 -11.59
N SER A 17 30.64 -22.48 -10.84
CA SER A 17 30.47 -21.32 -9.96
C SER A 17 30.23 -20.03 -10.75
N ALA A 18 30.97 -19.81 -11.85
CA ALA A 18 30.81 -18.61 -12.66
C ALA A 18 29.42 -18.50 -13.32
N LYS A 19 28.86 -19.61 -13.82
CA LYS A 19 27.52 -19.63 -14.44
C LYS A 19 26.41 -19.37 -13.42
N SER A 20 26.57 -19.89 -12.20
CA SER A 20 25.59 -19.74 -11.13
C SER A 20 25.49 -18.27 -10.67
N LEU A 21 26.64 -17.58 -10.52
CA LEU A 21 26.71 -16.16 -10.17
C LEU A 21 26.08 -15.25 -11.23
N VAL A 22 26.32 -15.53 -12.52
CA VAL A 22 25.72 -14.74 -13.61
C VAL A 22 24.19 -14.86 -13.61
N ASN A 23 23.66 -16.06 -13.35
CA ASN A 23 22.22 -16.27 -13.26
C ASN A 23 21.62 -15.62 -12.01
N LEU A 24 22.31 -15.71 -10.87
CA LEU A 24 21.92 -15.04 -9.63
C LEU A 24 21.80 -13.53 -9.82
N ARG A 25 22.81 -12.91 -10.46
CA ARG A 25 22.81 -11.48 -10.76
C ARG A 25 21.63 -11.07 -11.64
N LYS A 26 21.24 -11.90 -12.61
CA LYS A 26 20.07 -11.64 -13.46
C LYS A 26 18.78 -11.65 -12.64
N GLN A 27 18.59 -12.63 -11.76
CA GLN A 27 17.39 -12.70 -10.91
C GLN A 27 17.33 -11.53 -9.91
N LEU A 28 18.47 -11.18 -9.32
CA LEU A 28 18.56 -10.05 -8.40
C LEU A 28 18.14 -8.73 -9.06
N LYS A 29 18.48 -8.51 -10.34
CA LYS A 29 18.02 -7.33 -11.09
C LYS A 29 16.49 -7.25 -11.13
N TYR A 30 15.80 -8.35 -11.39
CA TYR A 30 14.34 -8.37 -11.44
C TYR A 30 13.71 -8.15 -10.08
N ILE A 31 14.28 -8.73 -9.01
CA ILE A 31 13.84 -8.50 -7.63
C ILE A 31 13.99 -7.04 -7.27
N VAL A 32 15.15 -6.43 -7.52
CA VAL A 32 15.39 -5.01 -7.17
C VAL A 32 14.44 -4.09 -7.94
N ILE A 33 14.30 -4.28 -9.26
CA ILE A 33 13.38 -3.47 -10.07
C ILE A 33 11.93 -3.68 -9.63
N GLY A 34 11.53 -4.93 -9.40
CA GLY A 34 10.20 -5.29 -8.90
C GLY A 34 9.91 -4.63 -7.56
N SER A 35 10.81 -4.78 -6.58
CA SER A 35 10.71 -4.17 -5.26
C SER A 35 10.57 -2.65 -5.33
N VAL A 36 11.42 -1.99 -6.15
CA VAL A 36 11.36 -0.53 -6.31
C VAL A 36 10.02 -0.11 -6.91
N LEU A 37 9.54 -0.78 -7.96
CA LEU A 37 8.22 -0.47 -8.54
C LEU A 37 7.08 -0.71 -7.55
N THR A 38 7.07 -1.86 -6.86
CA THR A 38 6.05 -2.20 -5.87
C THR A 38 6.03 -1.21 -4.69
N TRP A 39 7.21 -0.76 -4.24
CA TRP A 39 7.34 0.24 -3.18
C TRP A 39 6.96 1.65 -3.66
N TYR A 40 7.47 2.07 -4.81
CA TYR A 40 7.20 3.39 -5.40
C TYR A 40 5.72 3.61 -5.67
N PHE A 41 5.04 2.60 -6.22
CA PHE A 41 3.59 2.64 -6.46
C PHE A 41 2.75 2.24 -5.25
N GLN A 42 3.35 2.07 -4.07
CA GLN A 42 2.67 1.77 -2.80
C GLN A 42 1.66 0.61 -2.91
N VAL A 43 1.99 -0.42 -3.69
CA VAL A 43 1.10 -1.57 -3.92
C VAL A 43 0.59 -2.21 -2.63
N PRO A 44 1.41 -2.38 -1.56
CA PRO A 44 0.91 -2.91 -0.30
C PRO A 44 -0.20 -2.05 0.32
N ALA A 45 -0.07 -0.72 0.28
CA ALA A 45 -1.06 0.20 0.82
C ALA A 45 -2.39 0.09 0.06
N HIS A 46 -2.35 0.06 -1.28
CA HIS A 46 -3.53 -0.13 -2.13
C HIS A 46 -4.24 -1.46 -1.86
N LEU A 47 -3.47 -2.54 -1.70
CA LEU A 47 -4.04 -3.86 -1.38
C LEU A 47 -4.66 -3.87 0.02
N THR A 48 -4.00 -3.32 1.03
CA THR A 48 -4.56 -3.25 2.38
C THR A 48 -5.83 -2.40 2.44
N ASP A 49 -5.87 -1.30 1.68
CA ASP A 49 -7.05 -0.44 1.61
C ASP A 49 -8.20 -1.15 0.90
N ALA A 50 -7.96 -1.80 -0.24
CA ALA A 50 -8.97 -2.59 -0.94
C ALA A 50 -9.53 -3.72 -0.05
N LEU A 51 -8.66 -4.39 0.72
CA LEU A 51 -9.07 -5.46 1.64
C LEU A 51 -9.83 -4.93 2.86
N SER A 52 -9.52 -3.72 3.33
CA SER A 52 -10.16 -3.09 4.49
C SER A 52 -11.64 -2.77 4.26
N LEU A 53 -12.07 -2.62 3.00
CA LEU A 53 -13.46 -2.42 2.63
C LEU A 53 -14.34 -3.65 2.95
N GLY A 54 -13.75 -4.84 3.11
CA GLY A 54 -14.48 -6.05 3.45
C GLY A 54 -15.03 -6.82 2.24
N ILE A 55 -14.75 -8.12 2.23
CA ILE A 55 -14.97 -9.04 1.09
C ILE A 55 -16.46 -9.28 0.78
N ARG A 56 -17.33 -9.17 1.79
CA ARG A 56 -18.75 -9.54 1.65
C ARG A 56 -19.53 -8.50 0.85
N THR A 57 -19.25 -7.22 1.04
CA THR A 57 -20.04 -6.11 0.51
C THR A 57 -19.43 -5.48 -0.73
N ASN A 58 -18.10 -5.45 -0.84
CA ASN A 58 -17.40 -4.65 -1.84
C ASN A 58 -16.74 -5.54 -2.90
N TRP A 59 -16.88 -5.18 -4.17
CA TRP A 59 -16.36 -5.96 -5.29
C TRP A 59 -14.85 -5.77 -5.45
N GLU A 60 -14.36 -4.59 -5.09
CA GLU A 60 -12.94 -4.22 -5.06
C GLU A 60 -12.15 -5.17 -4.15
N ALA A 61 -12.67 -5.40 -2.93
CA ALA A 61 -12.09 -6.34 -1.98
C ALA A 61 -12.07 -7.78 -2.53
N ARG A 62 -13.11 -8.19 -3.27
CA ARG A 62 -13.16 -9.53 -3.90
C ARG A 62 -12.13 -9.68 -4.99
N ILE A 63 -11.96 -8.68 -5.87
CA ILE A 63 -10.94 -8.73 -6.92
C ILE A 63 -9.54 -8.72 -6.30
N ALA A 64 -9.30 -7.94 -5.25
CA ALA A 64 -8.03 -7.95 -4.54
C ALA A 64 -7.69 -9.34 -3.96
N VAL A 65 -8.67 -10.00 -3.33
CA VAL A 65 -8.50 -11.38 -2.84
C VAL A 65 -8.27 -12.36 -3.98
N ILE A 66 -9.01 -12.24 -5.09
CA ILE A 66 -8.80 -13.07 -6.29
C ILE A 66 -7.38 -12.86 -6.83
N ALA A 67 -6.91 -11.63 -6.95
CA ALA A 67 -5.55 -11.31 -7.40
C ALA A 67 -4.50 -11.96 -6.49
N LEU A 68 -4.63 -11.82 -5.16
CA LEU A 68 -3.71 -12.40 -4.19
C LEU A 68 -3.73 -13.93 -4.20
N SER A 69 -4.91 -14.54 -4.30
CA SER A 69 -5.04 -16.00 -4.38
C SER A 69 -4.44 -16.56 -5.67
N LEU A 70 -4.63 -15.90 -6.82
CA LEU A 70 -4.00 -16.27 -8.09
C LEU A 70 -2.48 -16.06 -8.04
N LEU A 71 -2.00 -15.00 -7.38
CA LEU A 71 -0.57 -14.79 -7.16
C LEU A 71 0.04 -15.94 -6.33
N ALA A 72 -0.62 -16.32 -5.24
CA ALA A 72 -0.22 -17.45 -4.39
C ALA A 72 -0.29 -18.80 -5.16
N ALA A 73 -1.34 -19.04 -5.91
CA ALA A 73 -1.47 -20.24 -6.74
C ALA A 73 -0.37 -20.30 -7.82
N THR A 74 -0.02 -19.17 -8.44
CA THR A 74 1.10 -19.06 -9.39
C THR A 74 2.41 -19.48 -8.72
N LEU A 75 2.71 -18.97 -7.52
CA LEU A 75 3.88 -19.36 -6.74
C LEU A 75 3.90 -20.86 -6.44
N LEU A 76 2.77 -21.42 -6.00
CA LEU A 76 2.67 -22.84 -5.66
C LEU A 76 2.83 -23.76 -6.88
N ILE A 77 2.19 -23.44 -8.01
CA ILE A 77 2.32 -24.21 -9.24
C ILE A 77 3.76 -24.14 -9.75
N PHE A 78 4.37 -22.94 -9.74
CA PHE A 78 5.75 -22.79 -10.19
C PHE A 78 6.73 -23.54 -9.28
N ALA A 79 6.60 -23.40 -7.96
CA ALA A 79 7.39 -24.16 -7.00
C ALA A 79 7.22 -25.66 -7.24
N HIS A 80 5.99 -26.14 -7.45
CA HIS A 80 5.71 -27.53 -7.78
C HIS A 80 6.49 -27.99 -9.01
N VAL A 81 6.48 -27.22 -10.11
CA VAL A 81 7.21 -27.55 -11.35
C VAL A 81 8.73 -27.51 -11.16
N ILE A 82 9.27 -26.52 -10.42
CA ILE A 82 10.70 -26.44 -10.09
C ILE A 82 11.15 -27.63 -9.23
N LEU A 83 10.29 -28.12 -8.34
CA LEU A 83 10.60 -29.18 -7.39
C LEU A 83 10.42 -30.60 -7.97
N LEU A 84 9.90 -30.74 -9.20
CA LEU A 84 9.78 -32.04 -9.87
C LEU A 84 11.11 -32.83 -9.94
N PRO A 85 12.26 -32.21 -10.32
CA PRO A 85 13.56 -32.89 -10.35
C PRO A 85 14.00 -33.39 -8.98
N ALA A 86 13.70 -32.65 -7.90
CA ALA A 86 14.02 -33.05 -6.54
C ALA A 86 13.24 -34.30 -6.09
N ARG A 87 12.11 -34.60 -6.74
CA ARG A 87 11.31 -35.81 -6.51
C ARG A 87 11.73 -36.98 -7.39
N GLY A 88 12.78 -36.84 -8.20
CA GLY A 88 13.27 -37.89 -9.08
C GLY A 88 12.57 -37.98 -10.44
N HIS A 89 11.63 -37.07 -10.74
CA HIS A 89 11.06 -36.95 -12.08
C HIS A 89 11.93 -35.99 -12.90
N ALA A 90 12.46 -36.43 -14.04
CA ALA A 90 13.18 -35.56 -14.96
C ALA A 90 12.17 -34.92 -15.94
N PRO A 91 11.70 -33.68 -15.70
CA PRO A 91 10.71 -33.06 -16.58
C PRO A 91 11.31 -32.82 -17.97
N ASP A 92 10.61 -33.30 -19.01
CA ASP A 92 10.91 -32.96 -20.40
C ASP A 92 10.12 -31.70 -20.79
N TYR A 93 10.78 -30.54 -20.66
CA TYR A 93 10.17 -29.25 -21.00
C TYR A 93 9.94 -29.06 -22.51
N LEU A 94 10.67 -29.78 -23.37
CA LEU A 94 10.49 -29.70 -24.82
C LEU A 94 9.22 -30.43 -25.24
N ARG A 95 8.94 -31.56 -24.60
CA ARG A 95 7.75 -32.39 -24.83
C ARG A 95 6.74 -32.32 -23.69
N TRP A 96 6.55 -31.13 -23.14
CA TRP A 96 5.69 -30.89 -21.97
C TRP A 96 4.23 -31.37 -22.15
N LYS A 97 3.75 -31.53 -23.39
CA LYS A 97 2.43 -32.08 -23.70
C LYS A 97 2.32 -33.59 -23.47
N GLU A 98 3.43 -34.33 -23.55
CA GLU A 98 3.50 -35.77 -23.33
C GLU A 98 3.57 -36.10 -21.83
N ASP A 99 4.18 -35.24 -21.03
CA ASP A 99 4.28 -35.40 -19.57
C ASP A 99 2.97 -35.00 -18.87
N VAL A 100 2.38 -35.94 -18.11
CA VAL A 100 1.10 -35.76 -17.39
C VAL A 100 1.14 -34.58 -16.42
N HIS A 101 2.28 -34.36 -15.75
CA HIS A 101 2.42 -33.28 -14.78
C HIS A 101 2.54 -31.92 -15.47
N LEU A 102 3.37 -31.82 -16.50
CA LEU A 102 3.59 -30.55 -17.20
C LEU A 102 2.40 -30.15 -18.08
N ARG A 103 1.70 -31.13 -18.67
CA ARG A 103 0.54 -30.91 -19.54
C ARG A 103 -0.57 -30.14 -18.83
N SER A 104 -0.77 -30.36 -17.53
CA SER A 104 -1.77 -29.65 -16.73
C SER A 104 -1.19 -28.38 -16.07
N ALA A 105 0.04 -28.46 -15.56
CA ALA A 105 0.65 -27.36 -14.83
C ALA A 105 0.91 -26.12 -15.70
N ILE A 106 1.38 -26.28 -16.95
CA ILE A 106 1.75 -25.14 -17.80
C ILE A 106 0.51 -24.30 -18.22
N PRO A 107 -0.58 -24.89 -18.73
CA PRO A 107 -1.80 -24.12 -19.01
C PRO A 107 -2.41 -23.49 -17.76
N ALA A 108 -2.43 -24.23 -16.64
CA ALA A 108 -2.94 -23.71 -15.36
C ALA A 108 -2.10 -22.51 -14.88
N LEU A 109 -0.78 -22.61 -14.94
CA LEU A 109 0.14 -21.53 -14.60
C LEU A 109 -0.08 -20.32 -15.50
N THR A 110 -0.22 -20.53 -16.82
CA THR A 110 -0.44 -19.45 -17.79
C THR A 110 -1.74 -18.72 -17.52
N LEU A 111 -2.84 -19.47 -17.29
CA LEU A 111 -4.13 -18.90 -16.95
C LEU A 111 -4.07 -18.11 -15.64
N CYS A 112 -3.38 -18.66 -14.64
CA CYS A 112 -3.20 -18.03 -13.34
C CYS A 112 -2.39 -16.72 -13.43
N ILE A 113 -1.33 -16.70 -14.24
CA ILE A 113 -0.52 -15.51 -14.50
C ILE A 113 -1.38 -14.42 -15.16
N ILE A 114 -2.10 -14.75 -16.24
CA ILE A 114 -2.90 -13.77 -16.98
C ILE A 114 -4.06 -13.25 -16.13
N ALA A 115 -4.83 -14.15 -15.52
CA ALA A 115 -5.97 -13.78 -14.68
C ALA A 115 -5.52 -13.02 -13.42
N GLY A 116 -4.41 -13.43 -12.80
CA GLY A 116 -3.84 -12.76 -11.64
C GLY A 116 -3.34 -11.36 -11.99
N PHE A 117 -2.66 -11.21 -13.14
CA PHE A 117 -2.15 -9.92 -13.60
C PHE A 117 -3.29 -8.95 -13.90
N LEU A 118 -4.32 -9.41 -14.60
CA LEU A 118 -5.49 -8.58 -14.91
C LEU A 118 -6.27 -8.20 -13.64
N SER A 119 -6.43 -9.13 -12.70
CA SER A 119 -7.12 -8.86 -11.43
C SER A 119 -6.32 -7.88 -10.56
N LEU A 120 -4.99 -8.02 -10.52
CA LEU A 120 -4.12 -7.07 -9.83
C LEU A 120 -4.13 -5.69 -10.50
N LEU A 121 -4.09 -5.66 -11.83
CA LEU A 121 -4.20 -4.43 -12.62
C LEU A 121 -5.51 -3.70 -12.34
N LEU A 122 -6.63 -4.41 -12.32
CA LEU A 122 -7.95 -3.85 -11.99
C LEU A 122 -7.98 -3.34 -10.55
N THR A 123 -7.40 -4.08 -9.60
CA THR A 123 -7.31 -3.68 -8.18
C THR A 123 -6.50 -2.39 -8.01
N LEU A 124 -5.39 -2.26 -8.74
CA LEU A 124 -4.51 -1.08 -8.67
C LEU A 124 -4.95 0.06 -9.59
N SER A 125 -5.91 -0.19 -10.49
CA SER A 125 -6.44 0.81 -11.40
C SER A 125 -7.30 1.83 -10.66
N PRO A 126 -7.58 2.99 -11.28
CA PRO A 126 -8.55 3.95 -10.74
C PRO A 126 -9.94 3.36 -10.47
N LEU A 127 -10.27 2.19 -11.03
CA LEU A 127 -11.53 1.49 -10.76
C LEU A 127 -11.55 0.78 -9.42
N GLY A 128 -10.40 0.24 -8.96
CA GLY A 128 -10.27 -0.47 -7.69
C GLY A 128 -9.95 0.45 -6.52
N ALA A 129 -9.55 1.69 -6.80
CA ALA A 129 -9.31 2.68 -5.77
C ALA A 129 -10.65 3.07 -5.10
N PRO A 130 -10.74 3.08 -3.76
CA PRO A 130 -11.97 3.47 -3.07
C PRO A 130 -12.37 4.86 -3.55
N ALA A 131 -13.67 5.01 -3.89
CA ALA A 131 -14.18 6.29 -4.32
C ALA A 131 -13.80 7.36 -3.28
N PRO A 132 -13.28 8.52 -3.71
CA PRO A 132 -13.00 9.59 -2.78
C PRO A 132 -14.28 9.89 -1.98
N PRO A 133 -14.17 10.27 -0.69
CA PRO A 133 -15.34 10.55 0.12
C PRO A 133 -16.27 11.49 -0.65
N GLY A 134 -17.52 11.06 -0.81
CA GLY A 134 -18.47 11.74 -1.69
C GLY A 134 -18.53 13.24 -1.38
N SER A 135 -18.65 14.07 -2.41
CA SER A 135 -18.69 15.53 -2.25
C SER A 135 -19.78 15.99 -1.29
N SER A 136 -20.82 15.20 -1.06
CA SER A 136 -21.85 15.44 -0.06
C SER A 136 -21.34 15.32 1.37
N LEU A 137 -20.40 14.43 1.66
CA LEU A 137 -19.82 14.26 3.00
C LEU A 137 -18.82 15.38 3.27
N SER A 138 -17.99 15.75 2.29
CA SER A 138 -17.14 16.94 2.41
C SER A 138 -17.98 18.20 2.57
N THR A 139 -19.06 18.35 1.79
CA THR A 139 -20.02 19.47 1.90
C THR A 139 -20.73 19.47 3.24
N ARG A 140 -21.14 18.30 3.75
CA ARG A 140 -21.76 18.17 5.08
C ARG A 140 -20.79 18.47 6.19
N LEU A 141 -19.53 18.05 6.08
CA LEU A 141 -18.48 18.39 7.04
C LEU A 141 -18.17 19.89 6.99
N THR A 142 -18.08 20.50 5.80
CA THR A 142 -17.89 21.96 5.68
C THR A 142 -19.13 22.71 6.16
N GLN A 143 -20.33 22.23 5.88
CA GLN A 143 -21.58 22.86 6.33
C GLN A 143 -21.78 22.71 7.84
N ALA A 144 -21.45 21.55 8.41
CA ALA A 144 -21.43 21.33 9.85
C ALA A 144 -20.35 22.20 10.52
N ALA A 145 -19.18 22.33 9.89
CA ALA A 145 -18.13 23.23 10.34
C ALA A 145 -18.60 24.70 10.30
N THR A 146 -19.22 25.16 9.21
CA THR A 146 -19.68 26.55 9.10
C THR A 146 -20.84 26.86 10.04
N THR A 147 -21.79 25.93 10.25
CA THR A 147 -22.87 26.11 11.23
C THR A 147 -22.37 26.01 12.67
N ALA A 148 -21.39 25.15 12.96
CA ALA A 148 -20.75 25.13 14.27
C ALA A 148 -20.00 26.43 14.56
N GLY A 149 -19.25 26.95 13.58
CA GLY A 149 -18.54 28.23 13.65
C GLY A 149 -19.49 29.44 13.75
N SER A 150 -20.60 29.46 13.00
CA SER A 150 -21.58 30.56 13.09
C SER A 150 -22.25 30.62 14.46
N ASN A 151 -22.56 29.47 15.05
CA ASN A 151 -23.12 29.40 16.40
C ASN A 151 -22.09 29.81 17.47
N LEU A 152 -20.79 29.58 17.24
CA LEU A 152 -19.70 30.08 18.09
C LEU A 152 -19.53 31.60 18.00
N ASN A 153 -19.70 32.20 16.82
CA ASN A 153 -19.74 33.65 16.68
C ASN A 153 -20.96 34.28 17.37
N SER A 154 -22.12 33.62 17.34
CA SER A 154 -23.30 34.07 18.08
C SER A 154 -23.13 33.91 19.60
N ALA A 155 -22.55 32.79 20.04
CA ALA A 155 -22.28 32.54 21.46
C ALA A 155 -21.20 33.47 22.03
N SER A 156 -20.11 33.73 21.30
CA SER A 156 -19.07 34.67 21.72
C SER A 156 -19.59 36.10 21.79
N ARG A 157 -20.48 36.52 20.89
CA ARG A 157 -21.21 37.80 21.01
C ARG A 157 -22.08 37.86 22.26
N GLY A 158 -22.77 36.77 22.60
CA GLY A 158 -23.54 36.67 23.85
C GLY A 158 -22.66 36.74 25.10
N VAL A 159 -21.49 36.10 25.09
CA VAL A 159 -20.50 36.17 26.19
C VAL A 159 -19.87 37.57 26.29
N GLN A 160 -19.58 38.23 25.17
CA GLN A 160 -19.11 39.61 25.17
C GLN A 160 -20.17 40.57 25.71
N GLN A 161 -21.45 40.35 25.37
CA GLN A 161 -22.55 41.12 25.93
C GLN A 161 -22.68 40.90 27.45
N LEU A 162 -22.65 39.65 27.92
CA LEU A 162 -22.68 39.32 29.35
C LEU A 162 -21.47 39.88 30.11
N ALA A 163 -20.28 39.81 29.53
CA ALA A 163 -19.08 40.42 30.12
C ALA A 163 -19.19 41.94 30.18
N SER A 164 -19.73 42.58 29.12
CA SER A 164 -19.97 44.02 29.12
C SER A 164 -21.01 44.44 30.16
N GLU A 165 -22.07 43.66 30.36
CA GLU A 165 -23.09 43.92 31.38
C GLU A 165 -22.57 43.66 32.80
N ALA A 166 -21.75 42.62 33.00
CA ALA A 166 -21.11 42.35 34.28
C ALA A 166 -20.09 43.45 34.68
N VAL A 167 -19.31 43.95 33.72
CA VAL A 167 -18.41 45.09 33.96
C VAL A 167 -19.21 46.36 34.26
N LYS A 168 -20.35 46.56 33.59
CA LYS A 168 -21.25 47.70 33.83
C LYS A 168 -21.96 47.60 35.18
N SER A 169 -22.29 46.39 35.65
CA SER A 169 -22.92 46.17 36.96
C SER A 169 -21.94 46.28 38.13
N LEU A 170 -20.64 46.03 37.90
CA LEU A 170 -19.57 46.21 38.87
C LEU A 170 -19.11 47.67 39.04
N GLY A 171 -19.73 48.63 38.33
CA GLY A 171 -19.45 50.07 38.52
C GLY A 171 -18.07 50.52 38.05
N LEU A 172 -17.33 49.68 37.32
CA LEU A 172 -16.03 50.04 36.74
C LEU A 172 -16.26 50.85 35.46
N THR A 173 -16.50 52.16 35.62
CA THR A 173 -16.55 53.10 34.50
C THR A 173 -15.13 53.32 33.97
N SER A 174 -14.76 52.62 32.90
CA SER A 174 -13.52 52.91 32.16
C SER A 174 -13.63 54.27 31.45
N ALA A 175 -12.75 55.17 31.85
CA ALA A 175 -12.50 56.43 31.19
C ALA A 175 -11.85 56.24 29.80
N SER A 176 -12.36 57.01 28.83
CA SER A 176 -11.72 57.51 27.59
C SER A 176 -10.85 56.59 26.71
N ASN A 177 -11.38 56.27 25.52
CA ASN A 177 -10.77 56.09 24.17
C ASN A 177 -9.30 55.61 24.02
N PRO A 178 -9.08 54.64 23.11
CA PRO A 178 -8.38 55.04 21.89
C PRO A 178 -8.92 54.40 20.59
N SER A 179 -8.95 55.23 19.55
CA SER A 179 -9.13 54.88 18.15
C SER A 179 -7.90 54.12 17.61
N GLY A 180 -8.04 52.84 17.32
CA GLY A 180 -6.99 52.05 16.66
C GLY A 180 -7.61 50.93 15.81
N SER A 181 -7.58 51.10 14.49
CA SER A 181 -8.19 50.21 13.50
C SER A 181 -7.54 48.81 13.46
N PRO A 182 -8.30 47.72 13.24
CA PRO A 182 -7.76 46.37 13.35
C PRO A 182 -7.11 45.92 12.04
N LYS A 183 -5.78 46.05 11.94
CA LYS A 183 -4.94 45.45 10.86
C LYS A 183 -4.73 43.94 11.00
N LEU A 184 -5.41 43.29 11.95
CA LEU A 184 -5.17 41.89 12.33
C LEU A 184 -5.94 40.88 11.47
N LEU A 185 -6.99 41.33 10.76
CA LEU A 185 -7.81 40.45 9.92
C LEU A 185 -7.24 40.25 8.50
N ASP A 186 -6.43 41.19 8.00
CA ASP A 186 -5.85 41.10 6.65
C ASP A 186 -4.71 40.06 6.56
N SER A 187 -4.00 39.80 7.66
CA SER A 187 -2.95 38.77 7.70
C SER A 187 -3.47 37.33 7.75
N LEU A 188 -4.77 37.13 7.97
CA LEU A 188 -5.39 35.80 8.09
C LEU A 188 -5.81 35.21 6.73
N PHE A 189 -6.04 36.03 5.71
CA PHE A 189 -6.57 35.55 4.43
C PHE A 189 -5.53 35.40 3.30
N SER A 190 -4.26 35.71 3.55
CA SER A 190 -3.19 35.65 2.52
C SER A 190 -2.38 34.35 2.52
N ARG A 191 -2.68 33.35 3.36
CA ARG A 191 -1.86 32.13 3.49
C ARG A 191 -2.49 30.95 2.74
N SER A 192 -1.80 30.50 1.69
CA SER A 192 -2.19 29.39 0.81
C SER A 192 -2.36 28.06 1.58
N PRO A 193 -3.41 27.26 1.31
CA PRO A 193 -3.74 26.06 2.08
C PRO A 193 -3.07 24.82 1.48
N SER A 194 -1.84 24.51 1.89
CA SER A 194 -1.16 23.26 1.52
C SER A 194 -0.68 22.42 2.71
N SER A 195 -1.25 22.64 3.89
CA SER A 195 -1.12 21.77 5.07
C SER A 195 -2.24 22.08 6.05
N ALA A 196 -3.47 21.70 5.70
CA ALA A 196 -4.62 21.89 6.58
C ALA A 196 -4.62 20.83 7.68
N SER A 197 -3.70 20.99 8.64
CA SER A 197 -3.63 20.17 9.84
C SER A 197 -4.94 20.22 10.61
N SER A 198 -5.27 19.16 11.36
CA SER A 198 -6.43 19.12 12.26
C SER A 198 -6.48 20.30 13.24
N GLN A 199 -5.33 20.91 13.56
CA GLN A 199 -5.25 22.18 14.31
C GLN A 199 -5.81 23.36 13.52
N SER A 200 -5.53 23.49 12.22
CA SER A 200 -6.11 24.55 11.39
C SER A 200 -7.64 24.43 11.28
N LEU A 201 -8.18 23.22 11.28
CA LEU A 201 -9.63 22.99 11.31
C LEU A 201 -10.23 23.34 12.67
N LEU A 202 -9.55 23.00 13.78
CA LEU A 202 -9.93 23.41 15.14
C LEU A 202 -9.87 24.93 15.32
N ASP A 203 -8.83 25.58 14.78
CA ASP A 203 -8.68 27.04 14.78
C ASP A 203 -9.76 27.72 13.93
N THR A 204 -10.03 27.18 12.73
CA THR A 204 -11.10 27.68 11.85
C THR A 204 -12.47 27.54 12.51
N LEU A 205 -12.63 26.52 13.35
CA LEU A 205 -13.86 26.27 14.10
C LEU A 205 -13.94 26.98 15.45
N HIS A 206 -12.86 27.62 15.91
CA HIS A 206 -12.75 28.19 17.27
C HIS A 206 -13.17 27.19 18.36
N LEU A 207 -12.75 25.94 18.23
CA LEU A 207 -12.99 24.91 19.23
C LEU A 207 -11.72 24.70 20.04
N ASP A 208 -11.78 24.99 21.34
CA ASP A 208 -10.65 24.82 22.27
C ASP A 208 -10.15 23.37 22.33
N SER A 209 -11.05 22.40 22.12
CA SER A 209 -10.71 20.98 22.11
C SER A 209 -11.66 20.12 21.28
N LEU A 210 -11.16 18.97 20.82
CA LEU A 210 -11.95 17.95 20.11
C LEU A 210 -13.09 17.36 20.97
N GLU A 211 -12.96 17.41 22.30
CA GLU A 211 -14.00 17.01 23.24
C GLU A 211 -15.21 17.94 23.19
N SER A 212 -15.00 19.23 22.94
CA SER A 212 -16.10 20.19 22.79
C SER A 212 -16.92 19.93 21.52
N LEU A 213 -16.28 19.47 20.45
CA LEU A 213 -16.95 19.01 19.23
C LEU A 213 -17.76 17.73 19.49
N ALA A 214 -17.17 16.76 20.19
CA ALA A 214 -17.84 15.50 20.50
C ALA A 214 -19.05 15.69 21.43
N ASN A 215 -18.92 16.53 22.46
CA ASN A 215 -20.04 16.92 23.33
C ASN A 215 -21.16 17.60 22.53
N ARG A 216 -20.82 18.46 21.54
CA ARG A 216 -21.81 19.09 20.66
C ARG A 216 -22.48 18.12 19.69
N LEU A 217 -21.78 17.07 19.27
CA LEU A 217 -22.33 16.01 18.43
C LEU A 217 -23.14 14.98 19.23
N GLY A 218 -23.26 15.13 20.56
CA GLY A 218 -23.92 14.17 21.44
C GLY A 218 -23.18 12.82 21.51
N VAL A 219 -21.91 12.80 21.13
CA VAL A 219 -21.08 11.61 21.13
C VAL A 219 -20.41 11.51 22.51
N SER A 220 -20.56 10.36 23.18
CA SER A 220 -19.94 10.16 24.50
C SER A 220 -18.42 10.37 24.43
N ALA A 221 -17.83 10.90 25.51
CA ALA A 221 -16.39 11.20 25.59
C ALA A 221 -15.50 10.01 25.18
N GLY A 222 -15.92 8.76 25.46
CA GLY A 222 -15.21 7.56 25.02
C GLY A 222 -15.19 7.36 23.50
N ARG A 223 -16.26 7.73 22.78
CA ARG A 223 -16.34 7.66 21.31
C ARG A 223 -15.72 8.89 20.63
N ALA A 224 -15.58 10.00 21.34
CA ALA A 224 -14.90 11.20 20.86
C ALA A 224 -13.45 10.89 20.45
N ASP A 225 -12.74 10.15 21.29
CA ASP A 225 -11.34 9.80 21.07
C ASP A 225 -11.19 8.86 19.86
N GLU A 226 -12.09 7.86 19.72
CA GLU A 226 -12.15 6.97 18.55
C GLU A 226 -12.44 7.74 17.25
N LEU A 227 -13.39 8.67 17.28
CA LEU A 227 -13.75 9.48 16.13
C LEU A 227 -12.61 10.44 15.75
N SER A 228 -11.92 11.02 16.73
CA SER A 228 -10.75 11.87 16.49
C SER A 228 -9.61 11.10 15.81
N LYS A 229 -9.33 9.87 16.29
CA LYS A 229 -8.35 8.96 15.69
C LYS A 229 -8.75 8.60 14.26
N ALA A 230 -10.03 8.30 14.03
CA ALA A 230 -10.55 8.01 12.70
C ALA A 230 -10.42 9.22 11.75
N PHE A 231 -10.74 10.43 12.21
CA PHE A 231 -10.59 11.65 11.41
C PHE A 231 -9.13 11.98 11.12
N ALA A 232 -8.25 11.90 12.11
CA ALA A 232 -6.82 12.11 11.92
C ALA A 232 -6.23 11.08 10.94
N GLN A 233 -6.67 9.82 11.03
CA GLN A 233 -6.28 8.77 10.11
C GLN A 233 -6.82 9.02 8.69
N LEU A 234 -8.07 9.47 8.56
CA LEU A 234 -8.67 9.81 7.26
C LEU A 234 -8.04 11.06 6.64
N SER A 235 -7.72 12.09 7.44
CA SER A 235 -7.10 13.32 6.95
C SER A 235 -5.65 13.08 6.55
N SER A 236 -4.88 12.34 7.36
CA SER A 236 -3.52 11.89 6.98
C SER A 236 -3.57 11.09 5.68
N ARG A 237 -4.50 10.13 5.56
CA ARG A 237 -4.65 9.35 4.32
C ARG A 237 -5.05 10.19 3.13
N ALA A 238 -5.94 11.16 3.30
CA ALA A 238 -6.36 12.05 2.23
C ALA A 238 -5.22 12.98 1.78
N GLU A 239 -4.43 13.48 2.73
CA GLU A 239 -3.23 14.27 2.48
C GLU A 239 -2.16 13.41 1.77
N ASP A 240 -1.91 12.18 2.23
CA ASP A 240 -1.02 11.22 1.58
C ASP A 240 -1.50 10.88 0.16
N TRP A 241 -2.81 10.79 -0.07
CA TRP A 241 -3.40 10.59 -1.39
C TRP A 241 -3.24 11.79 -2.30
N ALA A 242 -3.44 12.99 -1.75
CA ALA A 242 -3.36 14.25 -2.49
C ALA A 242 -1.90 14.61 -2.83
N GLN A 243 -0.97 14.40 -1.89
CA GLN A 243 0.46 14.65 -2.05
C GLN A 243 1.16 13.51 -2.82
N GLY A 244 0.70 12.26 -2.65
CA GLY A 244 1.34 11.05 -3.17
C GLY A 244 1.13 10.77 -4.65
N ASN A 245 0.62 11.72 -5.44
CA ASN A 245 0.43 11.57 -6.89
C ASN A 245 -0.48 10.37 -7.26
N VAL A 246 -1.38 9.96 -6.35
CA VAL A 246 -2.23 8.76 -6.52
C VAL A 246 -3.22 8.93 -7.67
N ARG A 247 -3.58 10.18 -8.01
CA ARG A 247 -4.33 10.50 -9.25
C ARG A 247 -3.50 10.41 -10.53
N ALA A 248 -2.18 10.56 -10.45
CA ALA A 248 -1.29 10.44 -11.62
C ALA A 248 -0.93 8.98 -11.92
N ILE A 249 -1.16 8.06 -10.98
CA ILE A 249 -1.16 6.61 -11.21
C ILE A 249 -2.48 6.26 -11.90
N GLY A 250 -2.67 6.78 -13.12
CA GLY A 250 -3.73 6.29 -13.99
C GLY A 250 -3.48 4.82 -14.37
N TRP A 251 -4.12 4.38 -15.44
CA TRP A 251 -3.89 3.03 -15.99
C TRP A 251 -2.41 2.68 -16.19
N THR A 252 -1.56 3.66 -16.55
CA THR A 252 -0.11 3.46 -16.70
C THR A 252 0.57 3.11 -15.38
N GLY A 253 0.22 3.79 -14.29
CA GLY A 253 0.80 3.51 -12.99
C GLY A 253 0.36 2.15 -12.46
N ALA A 254 -0.93 1.81 -12.62
CA ALA A 254 -1.45 0.48 -12.29
C ALA A 254 -0.76 -0.63 -13.09
N LEU A 255 -0.47 -0.39 -14.37
CA LEU A 255 0.27 -1.32 -15.24
C LEU A 255 1.71 -1.52 -14.77
N LEU A 256 2.43 -0.44 -14.48
CA LEU A 256 3.81 -0.50 -13.99
C LEU A 256 3.89 -1.14 -12.61
N ALA A 257 2.94 -0.83 -11.72
CA ALA A 257 2.84 -1.42 -10.39
C ALA A 257 2.59 -2.94 -10.46
N SER A 258 1.63 -3.36 -11.29
CA SER A 258 1.34 -4.79 -11.54
C SER A 258 2.55 -5.50 -12.14
N THR A 259 3.21 -4.87 -13.11
CA THR A 259 4.46 -5.39 -13.70
C THR A 259 5.54 -5.55 -12.63
N GLY A 260 5.69 -4.57 -11.74
CA GLY A 260 6.62 -4.61 -10.61
C GLY A 260 6.41 -5.82 -9.70
N VAL A 261 5.16 -6.10 -9.32
CA VAL A 261 4.81 -7.27 -8.49
C VAL A 261 5.18 -8.57 -9.19
N TYR A 262 4.92 -8.70 -10.50
CA TYR A 262 5.27 -9.91 -11.24
C TYR A 262 6.78 -10.06 -11.46
N LEU A 263 7.52 -8.97 -11.65
CA LEU A 263 8.99 -9.00 -11.70
C LEU A 263 9.58 -9.46 -10.37
N LEU A 264 9.04 -8.95 -9.25
CA LEU A 264 9.42 -9.37 -7.91
C LEU A 264 9.15 -10.88 -7.71
N LEU A 265 7.95 -11.32 -8.09
CA LEU A 265 7.52 -12.72 -7.99
C LEU A 265 8.42 -13.65 -8.80
N PHE A 266 8.60 -13.39 -10.10
CA PHE A 266 9.43 -14.24 -10.95
C PHE A 266 10.90 -14.22 -10.56
N GLY A 267 11.41 -13.06 -10.11
CA GLY A 267 12.75 -12.95 -9.56
C GLY A 267 12.93 -13.82 -8.31
N GLY A 268 11.99 -13.73 -7.35
CA GLY A 268 12.02 -14.53 -6.12
C GLY A 268 11.91 -16.04 -6.37
N VAL A 269 11.02 -16.43 -7.29
CA VAL A 269 10.90 -17.84 -7.71
C VAL A 269 12.14 -18.33 -8.46
N GLY A 270 12.77 -17.46 -9.25
CA GLY A 270 14.06 -17.74 -9.89
C GLY A 270 15.17 -18.03 -8.87
N LEU A 271 15.17 -17.35 -7.72
CA LEU A 271 16.06 -17.67 -6.60
C LEU A 271 15.75 -19.03 -5.97
N LEU A 272 14.47 -19.40 -5.87
CA LEU A 272 14.09 -20.73 -5.37
C LEU A 272 14.66 -21.85 -6.24
N GLY A 273 14.72 -21.64 -7.56
CA GLY A 273 15.35 -22.56 -8.50
C GLY A 273 16.86 -22.72 -8.30
N PHE A 274 17.54 -21.70 -7.72
CA PHE A 274 18.96 -21.78 -7.37
C PHE A 274 19.21 -22.69 -6.15
N LEU A 275 18.24 -22.75 -5.23
CA LEU A 275 18.31 -23.62 -4.05
C LEU A 275 17.96 -25.08 -4.37
N ALA A 276 17.43 -25.37 -5.56
CA ALA A 276 17.11 -26.74 -5.95
C ALA A 276 18.42 -27.55 -6.08
N PRO A 277 18.50 -28.76 -5.48
CA PRO A 277 19.71 -29.56 -5.50
C PRO A 277 20.13 -29.92 -6.93
N ASP A 278 21.44 -29.81 -7.18
CA ASP A 278 21.99 -29.97 -8.51
C ASP A 278 21.80 -31.41 -9.01
N ARG A 279 21.27 -31.57 -10.23
CA ARG A 279 20.94 -32.89 -10.81
C ARG A 279 22.17 -33.79 -10.92
N ALA A 280 23.35 -33.18 -11.07
CA ALA A 280 24.63 -33.88 -11.12
C ALA A 280 24.93 -34.64 -9.82
N ALA A 281 24.60 -34.05 -8.66
CA ALA A 281 24.81 -34.69 -7.37
C ALA A 281 23.91 -35.93 -7.19
N LEU A 282 22.66 -35.85 -7.67
CA LEU A 282 21.72 -36.98 -7.61
C LEU A 282 22.11 -38.12 -8.55
N ALA A 283 22.59 -37.81 -9.76
CA ALA A 283 23.05 -38.82 -10.72
C ALA A 283 24.32 -39.55 -10.24
N ALA A 284 25.25 -38.84 -9.60
CA ALA A 284 26.46 -39.43 -9.03
C ALA A 284 26.16 -40.40 -7.86
N GLY A 285 25.16 -40.07 -7.02
CA GLY A 285 24.72 -40.94 -5.92
C GLY A 285 24.08 -42.25 -6.39
N SER A 286 23.35 -42.22 -7.51
CA SER A 286 22.68 -43.42 -8.05
C SER A 286 23.66 -44.50 -8.53
N LYS A 287 24.76 -44.10 -9.20
CA LYS A 287 25.79 -45.05 -9.68
C LYS A 287 26.52 -45.79 -8.55
N LYS A 288 26.62 -45.18 -7.36
CA LYS A 288 27.30 -45.77 -6.20
C LYS A 288 26.53 -46.89 -5.51
N LYS A 289 25.21 -46.99 -5.73
CA LYS A 289 24.36 -48.04 -5.13
C LYS A 289 24.24 -49.30 -6.00
N GLN A 290 24.85 -49.33 -7.18
CA GLN A 290 24.82 -50.47 -8.10
C GLN A 290 26.08 -51.37 -8.02
N PHE A 291 26.95 -51.12 -7.05
CA PHE A 291 28.11 -51.95 -6.70
C PHE A 291 28.06 -52.27 -5.21
#